data_AF-A0AAU2S5H9-F1
#
_entry.id   AF-A0AAU2S5H9-F1
#
_cell.length_a   1.000
_cell.length_b   1.000
_cell.length_c   1.000
_cell.angle_alpha   90.00
_cell.angle_beta   90.00
_cell.angle_gamma   90.00
#
_symmetry.space_group_name_H-M   'P 1'
#
loop_
_entity.id
_entity.type
_entity.pdbx_description
1 polymer ?
#
loop_
_entity_poly.entity_id
_entity_poly.type
_entity_poly.pdbx_seq_one_letter_code
_entity_poly.pdbx_strand_id
1 'polypeptide(L)'
;MNAYIPPILLGPLSTQYRMRLTVGEHSVRYIRRIVRSLLVDWELAGLTDAVELGVTELVANVVRHVPDRLCEVVVLRQVAGVRVEVADGCAQRPVPRGELSPDAESGRGLLLLEAVVDKWGVTGVAGGGKTVWFECGGVGDG
;
A
#
# COMPACT_ATOMS: atom_id res chain seq x y z
N MET A 1 32.54 -33.31 12.01
CA MET A 1 32.95 -31.99 11.48
C MET A 1 31.68 -31.27 11.05
N ASN A 2 31.10 -30.47 11.94
CA ASN A 2 29.91 -29.67 11.62
C ASN A 2 30.37 -28.43 10.83
N ALA A 3 30.03 -28.38 9.55
CA ALA A 3 30.09 -27.13 8.81
C ALA A 3 28.94 -26.26 9.31
N TYR A 4 29.26 -25.25 10.12
CA TYR A 4 28.37 -24.15 10.42
C TYR A 4 28.18 -23.37 9.11
N ILE A 5 27.01 -23.49 8.50
CA ILE A 5 26.62 -22.67 7.34
C ILE A 5 25.99 -21.40 7.92
N PRO A 6 26.59 -20.21 7.74
CA PRO A 6 26.01 -18.98 8.24
C PRO A 6 24.70 -18.68 7.47
N PRO A 7 23.69 -18.05 8.10
CA PRO A 7 22.37 -17.83 7.49
C PRO A 7 22.35 -16.73 6.40
N ILE A 8 23.39 -16.60 5.59
CA ILE A 8 23.52 -15.56 4.54
C ILE A 8 23.08 -16.10 3.16
N LEU A 9 22.40 -17.25 3.11
CA LEU A 9 21.77 -17.79 1.89
C LEU A 9 20.27 -17.49 1.83
N LEU A 10 19.84 -16.35 2.38
CA LEU A 10 18.69 -15.67 1.82
C LEU A 10 19.15 -15.11 0.47
N GLY A 11 18.52 -15.56 -0.62
CA GLY A 11 18.63 -14.83 -1.89
C GLY A 11 18.32 -13.34 -1.68
N PRO A 12 18.65 -12.45 -2.63
CA PRO A 12 18.41 -11.02 -2.46
C PRO A 12 16.98 -10.81 -1.94
N LEU A 13 16.84 -10.18 -0.77
CA LEU A 13 15.54 -9.83 -0.21
C LEU A 13 14.75 -9.21 -1.36
N SER A 14 13.65 -9.86 -1.76
CA SER A 14 12.88 -9.38 -2.90
C SER A 14 12.54 -7.93 -2.64
N THR A 15 13.06 -7.01 -3.45
CA THR A 15 12.78 -5.58 -3.32
C THR A 15 11.34 -5.24 -3.70
N GLN A 16 10.57 -6.24 -4.09
CA GLN A 16 9.17 -6.13 -4.45
C GLN A 16 8.40 -7.34 -3.96
N TYR A 17 7.20 -7.08 -3.45
CA TYR A 17 6.18 -8.09 -3.20
C TYR A 17 4.92 -7.73 -3.99
N ARG A 18 4.24 -8.73 -4.55
CA ARG A 18 3.00 -8.56 -5.34
C ARG A 18 1.98 -9.61 -4.92
N MET A 19 0.74 -9.18 -4.70
CA MET A 19 -0.40 -10.07 -4.53
C MET A 19 -1.58 -9.58 -5.36
N ARG A 20 -2.33 -10.50 -5.96
CA ARG A 20 -3.61 -10.22 -6.61
C ARG A 20 -4.69 -11.02 -5.91
N LEU A 21 -5.76 -10.36 -5.51
CA LEU A 21 -6.81 -10.96 -4.68
C LEU A 21 -8.13 -10.21 -4.81
N THR A 22 -9.22 -10.93 -4.55
CA THR A 22 -10.52 -10.32 -4.27
C THR A 22 -10.56 -9.93 -2.79
N VAL A 23 -10.71 -8.65 -2.49
CA VAL A 23 -10.65 -8.14 -1.12
C VAL A 23 -12.02 -8.13 -0.44
N GLY A 24 -12.01 -8.44 0.85
CA GLY A 24 -13.11 -8.19 1.78
C GLY A 24 -12.57 -7.55 3.06
N GLU A 25 -13.44 -7.29 4.03
CA GLU A 25 -13.05 -6.63 5.29
C GLU A 25 -11.94 -7.37 6.04
N HIS A 26 -11.95 -8.70 6.01
CA HIS A 26 -10.91 -9.52 6.65
C HIS A 26 -9.57 -9.51 5.91
N SER A 27 -9.54 -9.19 4.61
CA SER A 27 -8.32 -9.15 3.80
C SER A 27 -7.34 -8.10 4.31
N VAL A 28 -7.83 -6.98 4.85
CA VAL A 28 -7.01 -5.88 5.40
C VAL A 28 -6.08 -6.39 6.50
N ARG A 29 -6.56 -7.26 7.40
CA ARG A 29 -5.74 -7.82 8.49
C ARG A 29 -4.58 -8.65 7.93
N TYR A 30 -4.85 -9.44 6.89
CA TYR A 30 -3.84 -10.27 6.24
C TYR A 30 -2.79 -9.41 5.52
N ILE A 31 -3.24 -8.40 4.77
CA ILE A 31 -2.37 -7.48 4.03
C ILE A 31 -1.44 -6.71 4.99
N ARG A 32 -1.98 -6.17 6.10
CA ARG A 32 -1.16 -5.50 7.13
C ARG A 32 -0.07 -6.40 7.69
N ARG A 33 -0.41 -7.67 7.96
CA ARG A 33 0.55 -8.65 8.46
C ARG A 33 1.71 -8.88 7.48
N ILE A 34 1.41 -8.96 6.19
CA ILE A 34 2.42 -9.10 5.14
C ILE A 34 3.29 -7.84 5.05
N VAL A 35 2.66 -6.68 4.95
CA VAL A 35 3.36 -5.38 4.88
C VAL A 35 4.30 -5.22 6.07
N ARG A 36 3.84 -5.50 7.28
CA ARG A 36 4.69 -5.46 8.48
C ARG A 36 5.91 -6.37 8.38
N SER A 37 5.71 -7.63 7.95
CA SER A 37 6.83 -8.56 7.78
C SER A 37 7.85 -8.03 6.79
N LEU A 38 7.39 -7.54 5.64
CA LEU A 38 8.27 -6.95 4.61
C LEU A 38 9.06 -5.75 5.16
N LEU A 39 8.41 -4.86 5.92
CA LEU A 39 9.07 -3.71 6.51
C LEU A 39 10.11 -4.10 7.55
N VAL A 40 9.86 -5.13 8.35
CA VAL A 40 10.88 -5.67 9.28
C VAL A 40 12.05 -6.25 8.48
N ASP A 41 11.78 -7.07 7.47
CA ASP A 41 12.80 -7.72 6.64
C ASP A 41 13.64 -6.69 5.87
N TRP A 42 13.06 -5.54 5.52
CA TRP A 42 13.75 -4.44 4.83
C TRP A 42 14.38 -3.40 5.76
N GLU A 43 14.35 -3.62 7.08
CA GLU A 43 14.88 -2.70 8.09
C GLU A 43 14.17 -1.32 8.11
N LEU A 44 12.89 -1.30 7.74
CA LEU A 44 12.00 -0.14 7.66
C LEU A 44 10.88 -0.19 8.71
N ALA A 45 11.07 -0.92 9.81
CA ALA A 45 10.04 -1.13 10.83
C ALA A 45 9.48 0.19 11.43
N GLY A 46 10.25 1.28 11.42
CA GLY A 46 9.80 2.60 11.85
C GLY A 46 8.68 3.20 10.99
N LEU A 47 8.45 2.70 9.78
CA LEU A 47 7.39 3.15 8.87
C LEU A 47 6.08 2.35 9.02
N THR A 48 6.06 1.33 9.88
CA THR A 48 4.96 0.34 9.94
C THR A 48 3.59 0.98 10.10
N ASP A 49 3.43 1.90 11.05
CA ASP A 49 2.12 2.48 11.36
C ASP A 49 1.56 3.29 10.19
N ALA A 50 2.39 4.12 9.56
CA ALA A 50 2.02 4.92 8.39
C ALA A 50 1.64 4.04 7.20
N VAL A 51 2.45 3.01 6.90
CA VAL A 51 2.23 2.13 5.75
C VAL A 51 1.02 1.22 5.98
N GLU A 52 0.81 0.73 7.21
CA GLU A 52 -0.37 -0.07 7.54
C GLU A 52 -1.67 0.75 7.46
N LEU A 53 -1.65 2.01 7.89
CA LEU A 53 -2.79 2.89 7.72
C LEU A 53 -3.05 3.14 6.24
N GLY A 54 -2.02 3.51 5.49
CA GLY A 54 -2.15 3.80 4.06
C GLY A 54 -2.69 2.63 3.25
N VAL A 55 -2.16 1.42 3.47
CA VAL A 55 -2.67 0.23 2.76
C VAL A 55 -4.09 -0.12 3.17
N THR A 56 -4.46 0.13 4.44
CA THR A 56 -5.83 -0.09 4.92
C THR A 56 -6.81 0.82 4.20
N GLU A 57 -6.49 2.10 4.05
CA GLU A 57 -7.36 3.06 3.37
C GLU A 57 -7.48 2.76 1.87
N LEU A 58 -6.38 2.39 1.20
CA LEU A 58 -6.44 2.02 -0.22
C LEU A 58 -7.27 0.75 -0.45
N VAL A 59 -7.08 -0.29 0.37
CA VAL A 59 -7.86 -1.54 0.25
C VAL A 59 -9.32 -1.32 0.61
N ALA A 60 -9.62 -0.49 1.63
CA ALA A 60 -10.99 -0.12 1.96
C ALA A 60 -11.69 0.61 0.80
N ASN A 61 -10.97 1.47 0.07
CA ASN A 61 -11.50 2.11 -1.12
C ASN A 61 -11.83 1.09 -2.22
N VAL A 62 -11.01 0.06 -2.41
CA VAL A 62 -11.34 -1.05 -3.34
C VAL A 62 -12.63 -1.75 -2.91
N VAL A 63 -12.74 -2.14 -1.63
CA VAL A 63 -13.93 -2.82 -1.09
C VAL A 63 -15.21 -2.00 -1.30
N ARG A 64 -15.12 -0.67 -1.13
CA ARG A 64 -16.27 0.24 -1.23
C ARG A 64 -16.67 0.57 -2.67
N HIS A 65 -15.70 0.70 -3.58
CA HIS A 65 -15.93 1.34 -4.88
C HIS A 65 -15.69 0.45 -6.10
N VAL A 66 -15.09 -0.72 -5.93
CA VAL A 66 -14.79 -1.63 -7.05
C VAL A 66 -15.80 -2.80 -7.02
N PRO A 67 -16.68 -2.95 -8.04
CA PRO A 67 -17.77 -3.91 -8.00
C PRO A 67 -17.37 -5.37 -7.78
N ASP A 68 -16.29 -5.82 -8.42
CA ASP A 68 -15.76 -7.19 -8.28
C ASP A 68 -14.74 -7.33 -7.14
N ARG A 69 -14.38 -6.20 -6.50
CA ARG A 69 -13.38 -6.08 -5.42
C ARG A 69 -12.03 -6.71 -5.76
N LEU A 70 -11.72 -6.88 -7.05
CA LEU A 70 -10.46 -7.42 -7.49
C LEU A 70 -9.42 -6.31 -7.52
N CYS A 71 -8.32 -6.51 -6.80
CA CYS A 71 -7.18 -5.61 -6.88
C CYS A 71 -5.85 -6.35 -6.87
N GLU A 72 -4.82 -5.63 -7.26
CA GLU A 72 -3.44 -6.02 -7.10
C GLU A 72 -2.74 -5.06 -6.15
N VAL A 73 -2.08 -5.60 -5.13
CA VAL A 73 -1.26 -4.84 -4.18
C VAL A 73 0.20 -5.14 -4.48
N VAL A 74 0.97 -4.08 -4.69
CA VAL A 74 2.42 -4.13 -4.91
C VAL A 74 3.10 -3.33 -3.81
N VAL A 75 4.09 -3.93 -3.15
CA VAL A 75 4.93 -3.27 -2.16
C VAL A 75 6.36 -3.25 -2.70
N LEU A 76 6.95 -2.07 -2.83
CA LEU A 76 8.24 -1.82 -3.45
C LEU A 76 9.18 -1.20 -2.42
N ARG A 77 10.31 -1.85 -2.15
CA ARG A 77 11.42 -1.24 -1.42
C ARG A 77 12.05 -0.16 -2.31
N GLN A 78 12.15 1.05 -1.77
CA GLN A 78 12.90 2.15 -2.35
C GLN A 78 14.24 2.31 -1.61
N VAL A 79 15.12 3.18 -2.13
CA VAL A 79 16.46 3.39 -1.55
C VAL A 79 16.40 3.84 -0.09
N ALA A 80 15.46 4.73 0.25
CA ALA A 80 15.29 5.25 1.61
C ALA A 80 13.97 4.81 2.29
N GLY A 81 13.07 4.15 1.56
CA GLY A 81 11.69 3.96 2.02
C GLY A 81 10.94 2.86 1.30
N VAL A 82 9.63 3.00 1.22
CA VAL A 82 8.71 2.04 0.62
C VAL A 82 7.66 2.75 -0.19
N ARG A 83 7.29 2.14 -1.32
CA ARG A 83 6.13 2.52 -2.13
C ARG A 83 5.11 1.39 -2.11
N VAL A 84 3.85 1.72 -1.87
CA VAL A 84 2.74 0.78 -1.97
C VAL A 84 1.82 1.22 -3.09
N GLU A 85 1.44 0.28 -3.94
CA GLU A 85 0.53 0.48 -5.04
C GLU A 85 -0.67 -0.47 -4.92
N VAL A 86 -1.86 0.05 -5.16
CA VAL A 86 -3.10 -0.71 -5.24
C VAL A 86 -3.75 -0.42 -6.59
N ALA A 87 -3.74 -1.42 -7.47
CA ALA A 87 -4.33 -1.35 -8.79
C ALA A 87 -5.68 -2.06 -8.83
N ASP A 88 -6.68 -1.43 -9.44
CA ASP A 88 -8.02 -1.98 -9.62
C ASP A 88 -8.58 -1.68 -11.02
N GLY A 89 -9.62 -2.44 -11.42
CA GLY A 89 -10.23 -2.33 -12.74
C GLY A 89 -11.16 -1.11 -12.93
N CYS A 90 -11.39 -0.30 -11.89
CA CYS A 90 -12.30 0.84 -11.96
C CYS A 90 -11.56 2.14 -12.26
N ALA A 91 -11.86 2.75 -13.40
CA ALA A 91 -11.25 4.02 -13.84
C ALA A 91 -11.68 5.24 -12.97
N GLN A 92 -12.68 5.09 -12.10
CA GLN A 92 -13.12 6.17 -11.22
C GLN A 92 -12.00 6.53 -10.23
N ARG A 93 -11.48 7.75 -10.33
CA ARG A 93 -10.45 8.24 -9.42
C ARG A 93 -11.02 8.38 -8.00
N PRO A 94 -10.23 8.09 -6.95
CA PRO A 94 -10.56 8.49 -5.59
C PRO A 94 -10.63 10.03 -5.55
N VAL A 95 -11.71 10.59 -5.01
CA VAL A 95 -11.88 12.04 -4.88
C VAL A 95 -11.70 12.41 -3.39
N PRO A 96 -10.68 13.21 -3.03
CA PRO A 96 -10.57 13.78 -1.69
C PRO A 96 -11.80 14.66 -1.41
N ARG A 97 -12.51 14.41 -0.32
CA ARG A 97 -13.82 15.02 -0.04
C ARG A 97 -13.79 16.45 0.52
N GLY A 98 -12.70 17.20 0.39
CA GLY A 98 -12.72 18.65 0.69
C GLY A 98 -13.87 19.40 -0.01
N GLU A 99 -14.48 18.79 -1.03
CA GLU A 99 -15.59 19.28 -1.85
C GLU A 99 -16.98 18.66 -1.55
N LEU A 100 -17.16 17.76 -0.56
CA LEU A 100 -18.48 17.14 -0.26
C LEU A 100 -18.76 16.97 1.25
N SER A 101 -20.05 17.12 1.60
CA SER A 101 -20.68 17.16 2.95
C SER A 101 -19.92 16.49 4.12
N PRO A 102 -19.80 17.17 5.29
CA PRO A 102 -19.03 16.74 6.47
C PRO A 102 -19.54 15.48 7.19
N ASP A 103 -20.73 14.99 6.88
CA ASP A 103 -21.40 13.90 7.61
C ASP A 103 -21.17 12.49 7.00
N ALA A 104 -20.36 12.38 5.94
CA ALA A 104 -20.05 11.09 5.31
C ALA A 104 -18.71 10.51 5.83
N GLU A 105 -18.75 9.37 6.53
CA GLU A 105 -17.55 8.63 6.93
C GLU A 105 -16.68 8.18 5.73
N SER A 106 -17.29 8.06 4.53
CA SER A 106 -16.71 7.51 3.31
C SER A 106 -15.72 8.43 2.55
N GLY A 107 -14.94 9.26 3.26
CA GLY A 107 -14.05 10.25 2.62
C GLY A 107 -12.83 10.69 3.43
N ARG A 108 -12.73 10.28 4.71
CA ARG A 108 -11.57 10.59 5.56
C ARG A 108 -10.32 9.81 5.16
N GLY A 109 -10.47 8.67 4.49
CA GLY A 109 -9.34 7.78 4.20
C GLY A 109 -8.22 8.42 3.38
N LEU A 110 -8.55 9.24 2.39
CA LEU A 110 -7.55 9.95 1.59
C LEU A 110 -6.93 11.14 2.36
N LEU A 111 -7.69 11.79 3.23
CA LEU A 111 -7.17 12.84 4.11
C LEU A 111 -6.21 12.27 5.16
N LEU A 112 -6.53 11.09 5.69
CA LEU A 112 -5.65 10.35 6.59
C LEU A 112 -4.39 9.91 5.87
N LEU A 113 -4.52 9.40 4.63
CA LEU A 113 -3.38 9.06 3.79
C LEU A 113 -2.46 10.28 3.59
N GLU A 114 -3.02 11.41 3.17
CA GLU A 114 -2.29 12.67 2.97
C GLU A 114 -1.59 13.17 4.23
N ALA A 115 -2.13 12.89 5.42
CA ALA A 115 -1.53 13.29 6.69
C ALA A 115 -0.39 12.39 7.18
N VAL A 116 -0.27 11.15 6.69
CA VAL A 116 0.69 10.16 7.25
C VAL A 116 1.76 9.69 6.27
N VAL A 117 1.60 9.94 4.97
CA VAL A 117 2.54 9.50 3.93
C VAL A 117 3.29 10.70 3.33
N ASP A 118 4.49 10.48 2.82
CA ASP A 118 5.31 11.56 2.26
C ASP A 118 4.74 12.05 0.92
N LYS A 119 4.32 11.10 0.09
CA LYS A 119 3.76 11.36 -1.24
C LYS A 119 2.68 10.33 -1.55
N TRP A 120 1.65 10.73 -2.27
CA TRP A 120 0.68 9.79 -2.82
C TRP A 120 0.17 10.30 -4.17
N GLY A 121 -0.44 9.41 -4.94
CA GLY A 121 -0.99 9.77 -6.23
C GLY A 121 -1.85 8.69 -6.86
N VAL A 122 -2.35 9.02 -8.05
CA VAL A 122 -3.20 8.14 -8.85
C VAL A 122 -2.70 8.14 -10.27
N THR A 123 -2.40 6.96 -10.79
CA THR A 123 -1.99 6.74 -12.18
C THR A 123 -3.10 5.97 -12.90
N GLY A 124 -3.58 6.48 -14.04
CA GLY A 124 -4.54 5.74 -14.87
C GLY A 124 -3.86 4.61 -15.65
N VAL A 125 -4.56 3.51 -15.87
CA VAL A 125 -4.06 2.38 -16.67
C VAL A 125 -4.68 2.41 -18.07
N ALA A 126 -3.85 2.26 -19.10
CA ALA A 126 -4.31 2.19 -20.48
C ALA A 126 -5.22 0.97 -20.66
N GLY A 127 -6.44 1.17 -21.17
CA GLY A 127 -7.46 0.12 -21.28
C GLY A 127 -8.44 0.05 -20.11
N GLY A 128 -8.34 0.94 -19.11
CA GLY A 128 -9.26 1.04 -17.98
C GLY A 128 -8.60 0.69 -16.64
N GLY A 129 -9.22 1.14 -15.55
CA GLY A 129 -8.68 0.98 -14.20
C GLY A 129 -7.73 2.09 -13.77
N LYS A 130 -7.19 1.93 -12.57
CA LYS A 130 -6.27 2.88 -11.95
C LYS A 130 -5.34 2.18 -10.97
N THR A 131 -4.23 2.83 -10.70
CA THR A 131 -3.32 2.51 -9.60
C THR A 131 -3.29 3.69 -8.66
N VAL A 132 -3.73 3.48 -7.41
CA VAL A 132 -3.52 4.44 -6.32
C VAL A 132 -2.27 4.01 -5.57
N TRP A 133 -1.40 4.96 -5.25
CA TRP A 133 -0.12 4.65 -4.62
C TRP A 133 0.27 5.68 -3.57
N PHE A 134 1.12 5.27 -2.63
CA PHE A 134 1.76 6.16 -1.67
C PHE A 134 3.20 5.73 -1.37
N GLU A 135 3.98 6.65 -0.83
CA GLU A 135 5.39 6.49 -0.47
C GLU A 135 5.63 6.93 0.98
N CYS A 136 6.45 6.18 1.70
CA CYS A 136 6.89 6.49 3.06
C CYS A 136 8.40 6.29 3.20
N GLY A 137 9.08 7.14 3.95
CA GLY A 137 10.53 7.08 4.14
C GLY A 137 11.33 7.64 2.96
N GLY A 138 10.76 8.49 2.11
CA GLY A 138 11.54 9.17 1.08
C GLY A 138 12.55 10.14 1.70
N VAL A 139 13.70 10.37 1.06
CA VAL A 139 14.42 11.63 1.28
C VAL A 139 13.46 12.71 0.81
N GLY A 140 12.83 13.41 1.74
CA GLY A 140 12.10 14.62 1.40
C GLY A 140 13.08 15.55 0.70
N ASP A 141 12.78 15.94 -0.53
CA ASP A 141 13.45 17.08 -1.15
C ASP A 141 13.01 18.33 -0.35
N GLY A 142 13.66 18.55 0.79
CA GLY A 142 13.61 19.78 1.56
C GLY A 142 14.66 20.75 1.07
#